data_AF-A0A538HL46-F1
#
_entry.id   AF-A0A538HL46-F1
#
_cell.length_a   1.000
_cell.length_b   1.000
_cell.length_c   1.000
_cell.angle_alpha   90.00
_cell.angle_beta   90.00
_cell.angle_gamma   90.00
#
_symmetry.space_group_name_H-M   'P 1'
#
loop_
_entity.id
_entity.type
_entity.pdbx_description
1 polymer ?
#
loop_
_entity_poly.entity_id
_entity_poly.type
_entity_poly.pdbx_seq_one_letter_code
_entity_poly.pdbx_strand_id
1 'polypeptide(L)'
;RGTHGLRAPEAPIDCANAGTLLRLLAGIVAAQDGRYELTGDESLRRRPIHRVAEPLGRMGARVETTDGRPPLLVEGAALSGIVYQPP
;
A
#
# COMPACT_ATOMS: atom_id res chain seq x y z
N ARG A 1 -21.06 2.47 7.59
CA ARG A 1 -20.26 1.87 6.48
C ARG A 1 -19.31 0.88 7.15
N GLY A 2 -19.30 -0.38 6.74
CA GLY A 2 -18.50 -1.44 7.37
C GLY A 2 -17.01 -1.36 7.01
N THR A 3 -16.33 -2.49 7.03
CA THR A 3 -14.89 -2.62 6.75
C THR A 3 -14.46 -2.26 5.32
N HIS A 4 -15.40 -2.15 4.38
CA HIS A 4 -15.15 -1.82 2.94
C HIS A 4 -15.74 -0.46 2.54
N GLY A 5 -15.68 0.53 3.44
CA GLY A 5 -16.33 1.82 3.26
C GLY A 5 -15.46 2.92 2.64
N LEU A 6 -14.15 2.67 2.47
CA LEU A 6 -13.21 3.66 1.97
C LEU A 6 -13.33 3.80 0.46
N ARG A 7 -13.03 4.99 -0.06
CA ARG A 7 -13.03 5.28 -1.49
C ARG A 7 -11.70 5.90 -1.86
N ALA A 8 -11.20 5.56 -3.05
CA ALA A 8 -10.01 6.20 -3.58
C ALA A 8 -10.23 7.71 -3.73
N PRO A 9 -9.33 8.55 -3.19
CA PRO A 9 -9.33 9.97 -3.50
C PRO A 9 -8.87 10.22 -4.94
N GLU A 10 -9.19 11.39 -5.50
CA GLU A 10 -8.73 11.79 -6.83
C GLU A 10 -7.23 12.12 -6.87
N ALA A 11 -6.66 12.54 -5.74
CA ALA A 11 -5.25 12.86 -5.59
C ALA A 11 -4.51 11.78 -4.77
N PRO A 12 -3.19 11.62 -4.96
CA PRO A 12 -2.39 10.73 -4.13
C PRO A 12 -2.49 11.04 -2.64
N ILE A 13 -2.48 9.99 -1.81
CA ILE A 13 -2.43 10.13 -0.36
C ILE A 13 -0.99 10.41 0.04
N ASP A 14 -0.70 11.66 0.38
CA ASP A 14 0.62 12.10 0.84
C ASP A 14 0.86 11.70 2.30
N CYS A 15 1.82 10.79 2.52
CA CYS A 15 2.24 10.36 3.84
C CYS A 15 3.42 11.19 4.39
N ALA A 16 3.85 12.26 3.71
CA ALA A 16 5.01 13.08 4.04
C ALA A 16 6.24 12.21 4.35
N ASN A 17 6.88 12.39 5.51
CA ASN A 17 8.01 11.58 5.97
C ASN A 17 7.61 10.35 6.81
N ALA A 18 6.30 10.11 6.98
CA ALA A 18 5.74 9.12 7.90
C ALA A 18 5.68 7.73 7.27
N GLY A 19 6.82 7.03 7.28
CA GLY A 19 6.90 5.66 6.75
C GLY A 19 6.01 4.65 7.48
N THR A 20 5.68 4.87 8.76
CA THR A 20 4.73 4.02 9.48
C THR A 20 3.32 4.16 8.89
N LEU A 21 2.89 5.40 8.60
CA LEU A 21 1.59 5.67 8.01
C LEU A 21 1.46 5.00 6.64
N LEU A 22 2.45 5.17 5.77
CA LEU A 22 2.44 4.58 4.42
C LEU A 22 2.26 3.05 4.47
N ARG A 23 2.95 2.36 5.38
CA ARG A 23 2.88 0.90 5.52
C ARG A 23 1.52 0.42 6.04
N LEU A 24 0.98 1.11 7.05
CA LEU A 24 -0.32 0.76 7.62
C LEU A 24 -1.45 1.04 6.62
N LEU A 25 -1.42 2.19 5.94
CA LEU A 25 -2.39 2.53 4.92
C LEU A 25 -2.36 1.56 3.75
N ALA A 26 -1.18 1.14 3.28
CA ALA A 26 -1.07 0.15 2.22
C ALA A 26 -1.83 -1.15 2.56
N GLY A 27 -1.71 -1.65 3.80
CA GLY A 27 -2.45 -2.82 4.24
C GLY A 27 -3.96 -2.59 4.36
N ILE A 28 -4.39 -1.41 4.80
CA ILE A 28 -5.81 -1.06 4.90
C ILE A 28 -6.45 -0.97 3.50
N VAL A 29 -5.84 -0.22 2.59
CA VAL A 29 -6.40 0.04 1.25
C VAL A 29 -6.32 -1.17 0.32
N ALA A 30 -5.40 -2.11 0.57
CA ALA A 30 -5.30 -3.36 -0.16
C ALA A 30 -6.57 -4.24 -0.06
N ALA A 31 -7.41 -4.03 0.95
CA ALA A 31 -8.69 -4.74 1.13
C ALA A 31 -9.92 -3.87 0.78
N GLN A 32 -9.72 -2.70 0.16
CA GLN A 32 -10.80 -1.80 -0.24
C GLN A 32 -11.03 -1.84 -1.74
N ASP A 33 -12.23 -1.47 -2.19
CA ASP A 33 -12.50 -1.34 -3.61
C ASP A 33 -11.81 -0.10 -4.19
N GLY A 34 -11.08 -0.27 -5.30
CA GLY A 34 -10.51 0.81 -6.07
C GLY A 34 -8.99 0.84 -6.08
N ARG A 35 -8.45 1.93 -6.67
CA ARG A 35 -7.02 2.15 -6.88
C ARG A 35 -6.54 3.34 -6.06
N TYR A 36 -5.56 3.10 -5.20
CA TYR A 36 -5.01 4.08 -4.28
C TYR A 36 -3.55 4.32 -4.62
N GLU A 37 -3.14 5.59 -4.68
CA GLU A 37 -1.74 5.98 -4.77
C GLU A 37 -1.28 6.53 -3.42
N LEU A 38 -0.26 5.90 -2.83
CA LEU A 38 0.38 6.37 -1.60
C LEU A 38 1.75 6.95 -1.94
N THR A 39 1.98 8.21 -1.55
CA THR A 39 3.24 8.91 -1.82
C THR A 39 3.81 9.54 -0.55
N GLY A 40 4.91 10.26 -0.67
CA GLY A 40 5.53 10.98 0.42
C GLY A 40 6.60 11.94 -0.08
N ASP A 41 7.32 12.52 0.88
CA ASP A 41 8.43 13.39 0.60
C ASP A 41 9.62 12.66 -0.05
N GLU A 42 10.65 13.42 -0.43
CA GLU A 42 11.85 12.89 -1.06
C GLU A 42 12.56 11.82 -0.20
N SER A 43 12.52 11.98 1.13
CA SER A 43 13.10 11.02 2.08
C SER A 43 12.35 9.69 2.04
N LEU A 44 11.02 9.72 2.06
CA LEU A 44 10.17 8.53 2.04
C LEU A 44 10.23 7.82 0.68
N ARG A 45 10.25 8.56 -0.42
CA ARG A 45 10.37 8.01 -1.80
C ARG A 45 11.69 7.30 -2.08
N ARG A 46 12.71 7.45 -1.23
CA ARG A 46 13.95 6.66 -1.29
C ARG A 46 13.90 5.35 -0.50
N ARG A 47 12.91 5.16 0.38
CA ARG A 47 12.88 4.01 1.28
C ARG A 47 12.32 2.77 0.56
N PRO A 48 12.97 1.61 0.69
CA PRO A 48 12.46 0.38 0.11
C PRO A 48 11.15 -0.05 0.81
N ILE A 49 10.16 -0.48 0.02
CA ILE A 49 8.82 -0.85 0.49
C ILE A 49 8.48 -2.34 0.23
N HIS A 50 9.46 -3.15 -0.20
CA HIS A 50 9.29 -4.58 -0.49
C HIS A 50 8.65 -5.36 0.67
N ARG A 51 8.99 -5.03 1.92
CA ARG A 51 8.45 -5.67 3.15
C ARG A 51 6.93 -5.54 3.30
N VAL A 52 6.29 -4.68 2.51
CA VAL A 52 4.82 -4.51 2.48
C VAL A 52 4.25 -4.90 1.12
N ALA A 53 4.89 -4.46 0.02
CA ALA A 53 4.39 -4.76 -1.32
C ALA A 53 4.36 -6.27 -1.62
N GLU A 54 5.39 -7.01 -1.22
CA GLU A 54 5.48 -8.44 -1.47
C GLU A 54 4.40 -9.26 -0.73
N PRO A 55 4.22 -9.15 0.61
CA PRO A 55 3.17 -9.90 1.28
C PRO A 55 1.78 -9.51 0.79
N LEU A 56 1.50 -8.23 0.53
CA LEU A 56 0.20 -7.81 -0.02
C LEU A 56 -0.05 -8.40 -1.41
N GLY A 57 0.98 -8.45 -2.26
CA GLY A 57 0.92 -9.14 -3.55
C GLY A 57 0.57 -10.63 -3.39
N ARG A 58 1.22 -11.31 -2.44
CA ARG A 58 0.94 -12.72 -2.11
C ARG A 58 -0.45 -12.93 -1.52
N MET A 59 -1.01 -11.94 -0.83
CA MET A 59 -2.37 -11.96 -0.31
C MET A 59 -3.44 -11.73 -1.40
N GLY A 60 -3.02 -11.34 -2.62
CA GLY A 60 -3.91 -11.17 -3.78
C GLY A 60 -4.19 -9.72 -4.18
N ALA A 61 -3.65 -8.72 -3.48
CA ALA A 61 -3.71 -7.33 -3.95
C ALA A 61 -2.75 -7.13 -5.13
N ARG A 62 -3.08 -6.19 -6.03
CA ARG A 62 -2.13 -5.74 -7.04
C ARG A 62 -1.41 -4.50 -6.51
N VAL A 63 -0.10 -4.65 -6.31
CA VAL A 63 0.76 -3.60 -5.74
C VAL A 63 1.89 -3.27 -6.69
N GLU A 64 1.94 -2.02 -7.15
CA GLU A 64 2.95 -1.51 -8.06
C GLU A 64 3.85 -0.49 -7.34
N THR A 65 5.14 -0.54 -7.62
CA THR A 65 6.14 0.36 -7.03
C THR A 65 7.03 0.94 -8.12
N THR A 66 7.73 2.03 -7.82
CA THR A 66 8.82 2.53 -8.66
C THR A 66 10.13 2.00 -8.11
N ASP A 67 10.75 1.03 -8.77
CA ASP A 67 12.01 0.38 -8.34
C ASP A 67 12.00 -0.10 -6.87
N GLY A 68 10.87 -0.63 -6.42
CA GLY A 68 10.69 -1.10 -5.04
C GLY A 68 10.49 0.02 -4.00
N ARG A 69 10.12 1.24 -4.44
CA ARG A 69 9.96 2.44 -3.61
C ARG A 69 8.66 3.20 -3.92
N PRO A 70 8.22 4.13 -3.04
CA PRO A 70 7.09 5.00 -3.31
C PRO A 70 7.33 5.95 -4.52
N PRO A 71 6.28 6.34 -5.28
CA PRO A 71 4.86 6.10 -5.03
C PRO A 71 4.45 4.62 -5.12
N LEU A 72 3.52 4.23 -4.26
CA LEU A 72 2.97 2.88 -4.18
C LEU A 72 1.55 2.91 -4.73
N LEU A 73 1.31 2.18 -5.81
CA LEU A 73 -0.03 1.97 -6.35
C LEU A 73 -0.60 0.68 -5.79
N VAL A 74 -1.77 0.75 -5.17
CA VAL A 74 -2.49 -0.39 -4.61
C VAL A 74 -3.86 -0.45 -5.24
N GLU A 75 -4.11 -1.50 -6.03
CA GLU A 75 -5.45 -1.89 -6.46
C GLU A 75 -5.93 -2.96 -5.48
N GLY A 76 -6.94 -2.60 -4.69
CA GLY A 76 -7.42 -3.45 -3.61
C GLY A 76 -8.25 -4.63 -4.12
N ALA A 77 -8.27 -5.69 -3.32
CA ALA A 77 -8.89 -6.97 -3.67
C ALA A 77 -9.40 -7.70 -2.42
N ALA A 78 -10.16 -8.78 -2.62
CA ALA A 78 -10.47 -9.72 -1.56
C ALA A 78 -9.18 -10.49 -1.16
N LEU A 79 -8.61 -10.14 -0.01
CA LEU A 79 -7.34 -10.70 0.44
C LEU A 79 -7.48 -12.10 1.03
N SER A 80 -6.48 -12.93 0.79
CA SER A 80 -6.30 -14.24 1.43
C SER A 80 -5.18 -14.20 2.47
N GLY A 81 -5.35 -14.92 3.57
CA GLY A 81 -4.30 -15.07 4.57
C GLY A 81 -3.08 -15.79 4.00
N ILE A 82 -1.88 -15.36 4.42
CA ILE A 82 -0.61 -15.98 4.03
C ILE A 82 0.25 -16.29 5.25
N VAL A 83 1.13 -17.28 5.11
CA VAL A 83 2.27 -17.44 6.00
C VAL A 83 3.43 -16.65 5.42
N TYR A 84 3.81 -15.56 6.09
CA TYR A 84 4.92 -14.69 5.70
C TYR A 84 6.02 -14.76 6.76
N GLN A 85 7.23 -15.15 6.34
CA GLN A 85 8.43 -15.03 7.15
C GLN A 85 9.18 -13.78 6.71
N PRO A 86 9.37 -12.78 7.59
CA PRO A 86 10.21 -11.64 7.30
C PRO A 86 11.67 -12.09 7.08
N PRO A 87 12.40 -11.48 6.14
CA PRO A 87 13.83 -11.70 5.96
C PRO A 87 14.66 -11.12 7.12
#